data_AF-A0A850LU66-F1
#
_entry.id   AF-A0A850LU66-F1
#
_cell.length_a   1.000
_cell.length_b   1.000
_cell.length_c   1.000
_cell.angle_alpha   90.00
_cell.angle_beta   90.00
_cell.angle_gamma   90.00
#
_symmetry.space_group_name_H-M   'P 1'
#
loop_
_entity.id
_entity.type
_entity.pdbx_description
1 polymer ?
#
loop_
_entity_poly.entity_id
_entity_poly.type
_entity_poly.pdbx_seq_one_letter_code
_entity_poly.pdbx_strand_id
1 'polypeptide(L)' 'MIEKAYGIVGMPGSGKSEIVKVGEEMNIPVVVMGDAIREDLTEKGIEITPDNMGKYALEVRKEFGMDIVAKKSFNKISN' A
#
# COMPACT_ATOMS: atom_id res chain seq x y z
N MET A 1 14.56 13.35 -7.40
CA MET A 1 13.51 13.30 -8.46
C MET A 1 13.34 11.83 -8.82
N ILE A 2 12.13 11.28 -8.73
CA ILE A 2 11.86 9.89 -9.16
C ILE A 2 11.78 9.91 -10.68
N GLU A 3 12.66 9.18 -11.37
CA GLU A 3 12.67 9.10 -12.83
C GLU A 3 11.66 8.05 -13.35
N LYS A 4 11.52 6.93 -12.63
CA LYS A 4 10.68 5.79 -13.01
C LYS A 4 10.05 5.15 -11.78
N ALA A 5 8.80 4.70 -11.92
CA ALA A 5 8.06 3.95 -10.91
C ALA A 5 7.36 2.75 -11.55
N TYR A 6 7.31 1.63 -10.83
CA TYR A 6 6.69 0.39 -11.29
C TYR A 6 5.50 0.03 -10.40
N GLY A 7 4.31 -0.08 -10.98
CA GLY A 7 3.10 -0.53 -10.29
C GLY A 7 2.96 -2.05 -10.36
N ILE A 8 3.11 -2.72 -9.23
CA ILE A 8 3.00 -4.17 -9.14
C ILE A 8 1.60 -4.55 -8.64
N VAL A 9 0.89 -5.39 -9.39
CA VAL A 9 -0.45 -5.87 -9.05
C VAL A 9 -0.52 -7.40 -9.06
N GLY A 10 -1.45 -7.96 -8.31
CA GLY A 10 -1.68 -9.41 -8.28
C GLY A 10 -2.68 -9.83 -7.22
N MET A 11 -3.38 -10.94 -7.45
CA MET A 11 -4.33 -11.51 -6.50
C MET A 11 -3.65 -11.90 -5.17
N PRO A 12 -4.39 -12.05 -4.05
CA PRO A 12 -3.86 -12.64 -2.84
C PRO A 12 -3.17 -13.99 -3.13
N GLY A 13 -1.99 -14.23 -2.55
CA GLY A 13 -1.20 -15.45 -2.79
C GLY A 13 -0.40 -15.49 -4.09
N SER A 14 -0.47 -14.47 -4.97
CA SER A 14 0.24 -14.48 -6.27
C SER A 14 1.77 -14.28 -6.21
N GLY A 15 2.39 -14.33 -5.03
CA GLY A 15 3.84 -14.13 -4.88
C GLY A 15 4.34 -12.68 -5.02
N LYS A 16 3.45 -11.68 -5.14
CA LYS A 16 3.85 -10.26 -5.26
C LYS A 16 4.75 -9.73 -4.13
N SER A 17 4.70 -10.35 -2.95
CA SER A 17 5.57 -9.99 -1.82
C SER A 17 7.05 -10.36 -2.04
N GLU A 18 7.36 -11.28 -2.96
CA GLU A 18 8.76 -11.60 -3.30
C GLU A 18 9.48 -10.41 -3.96
N ILE A 19 8.74 -9.52 -4.62
CA ILE A 19 9.31 -8.30 -5.22
C ILE A 19 9.86 -7.35 -4.15
N VAL A 20 9.31 -7.37 -2.93
CA VAL A 20 9.85 -6.57 -1.82
C VAL A 20 11.29 -6.99 -1.54
N LYS A 21 11.55 -8.31 -1.43
CA LYS A 21 12.89 -8.86 -1.17
C LYS A 21 13.87 -8.51 -2.28
N VAL A 22 13.45 -8.68 -3.54
CA VAL A 22 14.30 -8.34 -4.70
C VAL A 22 14.60 -6.84 -4.73
N GLY A 23 13.61 -5.99 -4.43
CA GLY A 23 13.80 -4.54 -4.34
C GLY A 23 14.84 -4.16 -3.28
N GLU A 24 14.75 -4.77 -2.09
CA GLU A 24 15.72 -4.58 -1.00
C GLU A 24 17.14 -4.98 -1.42
N GLU A 25 17.32 -6.16 -2.04
CA GLU A 25 18.61 -6.63 -2.56
C GLU A 25 19.21 -5.67 -3.61
N MET A 26 18.36 -5.05 -4.42
CA MET A 26 18.75 -4.11 -5.46
C MET A 26 18.88 -2.66 -4.96
N ASN A 27 18.69 -2.39 -3.67
CA ASN A 27 18.60 -1.04 -3.10
C ASN A 27 17.56 -0.14 -3.80
N ILE A 28 16.47 -0.74 -4.28
CA ILE A 28 15.34 -0.04 -4.87
C ILE A 28 14.28 0.16 -3.78
N PRO A 29 13.86 1.41 -3.49
CA PRO A 29 12.80 1.66 -2.54
C PRO A 29 11.49 0.99 -2.97
N VAL A 30 10.90 0.19 -2.08
CA VAL A 30 9.62 -0.48 -2.32
C VAL A 30 8.56 0.10 -1.39
N VAL A 31 7.41 0.45 -1.94
CA VAL A 31 6.25 0.90 -1.16
C VAL A 31 5.11 -0.08 -1.31
N VAL A 32 4.67 -0.63 -0.17
CA VAL A 32 3.52 -1.52 -0.11
C VAL A 32 2.27 -0.70 0.20
N MET A 33 1.40 -0.52 -0.80
CA MET A 33 0.18 0.30 -0.65
C MET A 33 -0.75 -0.19 0.46
N GLY A 34 -0.71 -1.50 0.78
CA GLY A 34 -1.49 -2.07 1.87
C GLY A 34 -1.10 -1.52 3.25
N ASP A 35 0.12 -1.04 3.43
CA ASP A 35 0.58 -0.49 4.71
C ASP A 35 -0.13 0.80 5.07
N ALA A 36 -0.44 1.64 4.09
CA ALA A 36 -1.22 2.86 4.32
C ALA A 36 -2.62 2.55 4.89
N ILE A 37 -3.21 1.41 4.51
CA ILE A 37 -4.49 0.96 5.05
C ILE A 37 -4.31 0.34 6.44
N ARG A 38 -3.23 -0.43 6.66
CA ARG A 38 -2.92 -1.02 7.98
C ARG A 38 -2.69 0.05 9.03
N GLU A 39 -1.95 1.10 8.69
CA GLU A 39 -1.68 2.24 9.57
C GLU A 39 -2.98 2.94 9.98
N ASP A 40 -3.81 3.30 9.01
CA ASP A 40 -5.12 3.91 9.27
C ASP A 40 -6.00 3.05 10.20
N LEU A 41 -6.05 1.73 9.98
CA LEU A 41 -6.82 0.81 10.85
C LEU A 41 -6.23 0.74 12.26
N THR A 42 -4.89 0.72 12.36
CA THR A 42 -4.18 0.70 13.65
C THR A 42 -4.47 1.95 14.45
N GLU A 43 -4.41 3.13 13.82
CA GLU A 43 -4.73 4.42 14.46
C GLU A 43 -6.19 4.49 14.93
N LYS A 44 -7.11 3.83 14.22
CA LYS A 44 -8.53 3.74 14.57
C LYS A 44 -8.85 2.63 15.58
N GLY A 45 -7.86 1.83 15.99
CA GLY A 45 -8.06 0.69 16.89
C GLY A 45 -8.91 -0.44 16.27
N ILE A 46 -8.94 -0.53 14.94
CA ILE A 46 -9.67 -1.56 14.21
C ILE A 46 -8.74 -2.75 13.96
N GLU A 47 -9.23 -3.96 14.20
CA GLU A 47 -8.47 -5.20 13.98
C GLU A 47 -8.05 -5.34 12.50
N ILE A 48 -6.78 -5.68 12.27
CA ILE A 48 -6.23 -5.85 10.92
C ILE A 48 -6.60 -7.24 10.39
N THR A 49 -7.73 -7.32 9.70
CA THR A 49 -8.19 -8.52 8.98
C THR A 49 -8.35 -8.22 7.49
N PRO A 50 -8.29 -9.23 6.59
CA PRO A 50 -8.52 -9.01 5.15
C PRO A 50 -9.86 -8.31 4.86
N ASP A 51 -10.90 -8.67 5.60
CA ASP A 51 -12.23 -8.08 5.47
C ASP A 51 -12.26 -6.62 5.89
N ASN A 52 -11.67 -6.28 7.05
CA ASN A 52 -11.61 -4.91 7.53
C ASN A 52 -10.76 -4.03 6.61
N MET A 53 -9.63 -4.54 6.13
CA MET A 53 -8.79 -3.85 5.14
C MET A 53 -9.55 -3.59 3.85
N GLY A 54 -10.26 -4.60 3.32
CA GLY A 54 -11.04 -4.47 2.09
C GLY A 54 -12.16 -3.44 2.23
N LYS A 55 -12.96 -3.53 3.30
CA LYS A 55 -14.05 -2.59 3.59
C LYS A 55 -13.54 -1.17 3.74
N TYR A 56 -12.55 -0.95 4.59
CA TYR A 56 -11.99 0.37 4.83
C TYR A 56 -11.36 0.97 3.56
N ALA A 57 -10.65 0.16 2.76
CA ALA A 57 -10.10 0.61 1.49
C ALA A 57 -11.18 1.02 0.48
N LEU A 58 -12.39 0.46 0.53
CA LEU A 58 -13.52 0.90 -0.29
C LEU A 58 -14.14 2.19 0.25
N GLU A 59 -14.28 2.31 1.58
CA GLU A 59 -14.81 3.50 2.25
C GLU A 59 -13.97 4.74 1.95
N VAL A 60 -12.64 4.66 2.15
CA VAL A 60 -11.76 5.81 1.87
C VAL A 60 -11.76 6.20 0.40
N ARG A 61 -11.90 5.23 -0.52
CA ARG A 61 -12.00 5.53 -1.97
C ARG A 61 -13.31 6.21 -2.31
N LYS A 62 -14.41 5.83 -1.64
CA LYS A 62 -15.71 6.46 -1.81
C LYS A 62 -15.72 7.90 -1.29
N GLU A 63 -15.01 8.16 -0.19
CA GLU A 63 -14.98 9.47 0.46
C GLU A 63 -13.97 10.43 -0.18
N PHE A 64 -12.75 9.97 -0.47
CA PHE A 64 -11.63 10.82 -0.87
C PHE A 64 -11.17 10.61 -2.32
N GLY A 65 -11.78 9.66 -3.04
CA GLY A 65 -11.48 9.34 -4.43
C GLY A 65 -10.56 8.12 -4.59
N MET A 66 -10.51 7.59 -5.82
CA MET A 66 -9.83 6.33 -6.13
C MET A 66 -8.30 6.37 -5.92
N ASP A 67 -7.70 7.55 -5.97
CA ASP A 67 -6.26 7.76 -5.87
C ASP A 67 -5.75 7.95 -4.42
N ILE A 68 -6.65 7.96 -3.43
CA ILE A 68 -6.31 8.26 -2.03
C ILE A 68 -5.22 7.35 -1.46
N VAL A 69 -5.27 6.05 -1.77
CA VAL A 69 -4.29 5.08 -1.25
C VAL A 69 -2.91 5.35 -1.85
N ALA A 70 -2.84 5.75 -3.13
CA ALA A 70 -1.58 6.11 -3.77
C ALA A 70 -0.99 7.40 -3.18
N LYS A 71 -1.84 8.43 -2.96
CA LYS A 71 -1.43 9.67 -2.29
C LYS A 71 -0.86 9.42 -0.88
N LYS A 72 -1.55 8.61 -0.07
CA LYS A 72 -1.06 8.20 1.26
C LYS A 72 0.28 7.45 1.17
N SER A 73 0.42 6.57 0.19
CA SER A 73 1.63 5.77 -0.01
C SER A 73 2.83 6.61 -0.47
N PHE A 74 2.60 7.65 -1.28
CA PHE A 74 3.66 8.52 -1.81
C PHE A 74 4.40 9.30 -0.73
N ASN A 75 3.72 9.65 0.37
CA ASN A 75 4.35 10.32 1.52
C ASN A 75 5.48 9.49 2.15
N LYS A 76 5.48 8.17 1.96
CA LYS A 76 6.54 7.27 2.47
C LYS A 76 7.83 7.30 1.66
N ILE A 77 7.79 7.82 0.43
CA ILE A 77 8.96 7.88 -0.47
C ILE A 77 9.71 9.20 -0.29
N SER A 78 9.06 10.21 0.30
CA SER A 78 9.51 11.61 0.24
C SER A 78 10.29 12.08 1.49
N ASN A 79 10.84 11.17 2.29
CA ASN A 79 11.72 11.46 3.43
C ASN A 79 13.13 10.96 3.19
#